data_AF-A0A8J7HCS2-F1
#
_entry.id   AF-A0A8J7HCS2-F1
#
_cell.length_a   1.000
_cell.length_b   1.000
_cell.length_c   1.000
_cell.angle_alpha   90.00
_cell.angle_beta   90.00
_cell.angle_gamma   90.00
#
_symmetry.space_group_name_H-M   'P 1'
#
loop_
_entity.id
_entity.type
_entity.pdbx_description
1 polymer ?
#
loop_
_entity_poly.entity_id
_entity_poly.type
_entity_poly.pdbx_seq_one_letter_code
_entity_poly.pdbx_strand_id
1 'polypeptide(L)'
;MSTSVAYYSTDRSTEEDKIRFFSSMDVQHVVAIENKWFEVMKNTALFVYEFDPRDFNLQDEIAGYYISDKDQKPINKIIISNIFDEIFNRK
;
A
#
# COMPACT_ATOMS: atom_id res chain seq x y z
N MET A 1 12.88 -0.87 -16.78
CA MET A 1 11.91 -1.73 -16.06
C MET A 1 12.16 -1.52 -14.57
N SER A 2 11.14 -1.16 -13.80
CA SER A 2 11.21 -1.20 -12.34
C SER A 2 10.51 -2.48 -11.89
N THR A 3 11.14 -3.23 -10.99
CA THR A 3 10.66 -4.57 -10.60
C THR A 3 10.38 -4.56 -9.11
N SER A 4 9.11 -4.71 -8.73
CA SER A 4 8.71 -5.06 -7.38
C SER A 4 8.14 -6.47 -7.38
N VAL A 5 8.34 -7.19 -6.27
CA VAL A 5 7.83 -8.55 -6.10
C VAL A 5 7.15 -8.62 -4.74
N ALA A 6 5.90 -9.07 -4.72
CA ALA A 6 5.20 -9.42 -3.49
C ALA A 6 5.19 -10.95 -3.35
N TYR A 7 5.49 -11.43 -2.15
CA TYR A 7 5.43 -12.86 -1.82
C TYR A 7 5.00 -13.04 -0.37
N TYR A 8 4.58 -14.26 -0.05
CA TYR A 8 4.11 -14.60 1.28
C TYR A 8 4.46 -16.05 1.64
N SER A 9 4.61 -16.31 2.94
CA SER A 9 4.88 -17.66 3.43
C SER A 9 3.59 -18.49 3.43
N THR A 10 3.74 -19.78 3.13
CA THR A 10 2.64 -20.76 3.18
C THR A 10 3.08 -21.97 3.98
N ASP A 11 2.17 -22.92 4.20
CA ASP A 11 2.51 -24.21 4.83
C ASP A 11 3.55 -25.03 4.03
N ARG A 12 3.84 -24.62 2.78
CA ARG A 12 4.87 -25.23 1.93
C ARG A 12 6.23 -24.55 2.05
N SER A 13 6.32 -23.38 2.68
CA SER A 13 7.58 -22.65 2.89
C SER A 13 8.36 -23.31 4.03
N THR A 14 9.61 -23.67 3.79
CA THR A 14 10.44 -24.29 4.84
C THR A 14 10.87 -23.26 5.88
N GLU A 15 11.35 -23.73 7.03
CA GLU A 15 11.89 -22.86 8.07
C GLU A 15 13.15 -22.13 7.58
N GLU A 16 13.98 -22.77 6.76
CA GLU A 16 15.15 -22.13 6.15
C GLU A 16 14.77 -21.00 5.20
N ASP A 17 13.71 -21.17 4.40
CA ASP A 17 13.19 -20.11 3.53
C ASP A 17 12.68 -18.91 4.34
N LYS A 18 11.96 -19.18 5.44
CA LYS A 18 11.47 -18.12 6.35
C LYS A 18 12.63 -17.33 6.94
N ILE A 19 13.66 -18.01 7.46
CA ILE A 19 14.85 -17.36 8.03
C ILE A 19 15.59 -16.53 6.97
N ARG A 20 15.67 -17.01 5.73
CA ARG A 20 16.47 -16.37 4.68
C ARG A 20 15.79 -15.17 4.03
N PHE A 21 14.48 -15.24 3.82
CA PHE A 21 13.75 -14.25 3.01
C PHE A 21 12.85 -13.32 3.81
N PHE A 22 12.53 -13.65 5.07
CA PHE A 22 11.67 -12.82 5.92
C PHE A 22 12.49 -12.13 7.01
N SER A 23 12.01 -10.96 7.45
CA SER A 23 12.68 -10.18 8.50
C SER A 23 12.50 -10.77 9.90
N SER A 24 11.47 -11.59 10.11
CA SER A 24 11.27 -12.41 11.31
C SER A 24 10.35 -13.59 11.01
N MET A 25 10.30 -14.55 11.94
CA MET A 25 9.41 -15.72 11.84
C MET A 25 7.92 -15.37 11.92
N ASP A 26 7.58 -14.20 12.45
CA ASP A 26 6.21 -13.74 12.62
C ASP A 26 5.68 -12.96 11.39
N VAL A 27 6.55 -12.66 10.42
CA VAL A 27 6.16 -11.96 9.18
C VAL A 27 5.73 -12.98 8.13
N GLN A 28 4.52 -12.79 7.59
CA GLN A 28 3.96 -13.67 6.57
C GLN A 28 3.98 -13.08 5.16
N HIS A 29 4.05 -11.76 5.03
CA HIS A 29 3.98 -11.08 3.74
C HIS A 29 5.20 -10.16 3.56
N VAL A 30 5.79 -10.18 2.36
CA VAL A 30 6.91 -9.33 1.98
C VAL A 30 6.61 -8.64 0.66
N VAL A 31 6.90 -7.34 0.62
CA VAL A 31 6.97 -6.55 -0.61
C VAL A 31 8.42 -6.16 -0.82
N ALA A 32 9.09 -6.84 -1.74
CA ALA A 32 10.45 -6.52 -2.14
C ALA A 32 10.44 -5.45 -3.24
N ILE A 33 11.24 -4.41 -3.04
CA ILE A 33 11.37 -3.28 -3.96
C ILE A 33 12.84 -3.04 -4.28
N GLU A 34 13.12 -2.49 -5.45
CA GLU A 34 14.47 -2.00 -5.75
C GLU A 34 14.85 -0.87 -4.78
N ASN A 35 16.11 -0.86 -4.35
CA ASN A 35 16.61 0.10 -3.36
C ASN A 35 16.33 1.57 -3.74
N LYS A 36 16.39 1.92 -5.03
CA LYS A 36 16.04 3.26 -5.53
C LYS A 36 14.65 3.74 -5.06
N TRP A 37 13.68 2.82 -4.93
CA TRP A 37 12.32 3.15 -4.49
C TRP A 37 12.25 3.46 -3.01
N PHE A 38 13.14 2.89 -2.19
CA PHE A 38 13.23 3.25 -0.79
C PHE A 38 13.53 4.74 -0.62
N GLU A 39 14.53 5.25 -1.34
CA GLU A 39 14.86 6.68 -1.31
C GLU A 39 13.74 7.55 -1.88
N VAL A 40 13.08 7.13 -2.95
CA VAL A 40 11.93 7.86 -3.50
C VAL A 40 10.80 7.96 -2.46
N MET A 41 10.41 6.85 -1.86
CA MET A 41 9.32 6.83 -0.87
C MET A 41 9.66 7.60 0.40
N LYS A 42 10.92 7.53 0.86
CA LYS A 42 11.39 8.27 2.04
C LYS A 42 11.29 9.78 1.85
N ASN A 43 11.54 10.27 0.63
CA ASN A 43 11.62 11.70 0.32
C ASN A 43 10.36 12.25 -0.38
N THR A 44 9.29 11.46 -0.49
CA THR A 44 8.05 11.87 -1.15
C THR A 44 6.93 12.03 -0.13
N ALA A 45 6.25 13.19 -0.16
CA ALA A 45 5.00 13.36 0.58
C ALA A 45 3.83 12.74 -0.19
N LEU A 46 3.10 11.84 0.46
CA LEU A 46 1.86 11.26 -0.07
C LEU A 46 0.68 12.16 0.30
N PHE A 47 -0.15 12.49 -0.67
CA PHE A 47 -1.37 13.28 -0.48
C PHE A 47 -2.58 12.37 -0.63
N VAL A 48 -3.33 12.19 0.46
CA VAL A 48 -4.59 11.43 0.46
C VAL A 48 -5.74 12.41 0.49
N TYR A 49 -6.66 12.28 -0.46
CA TYR A 49 -7.86 13.09 -0.55
C TYR A 49 -9.07 12.22 -0.25
N GLU A 50 -9.93 12.70 0.64
CA GLU A 50 -11.21 12.05 0.92
C GLU A 50 -12.32 12.84 0.26
N PHE A 51 -13.30 12.14 -0.29
CA PHE A 51 -14.45 12.72 -0.98
C PHE A 51 -15.74 12.29 -0.29
N ASP A 52 -16.80 13.06 -0.51
CA ASP A 52 -18.13 12.70 -0.05
C ASP A 52 -18.68 11.53 -0.90
N PRO A 53 -19.04 10.39 -0.30
CA PRO A 53 -19.46 9.22 -1.08
C PRO A 53 -20.86 9.34 -1.69
N ARG A 54 -21.67 10.34 -1.32
CA ARG A 54 -23.11 10.40 -1.68
C ARG A 54 -23.38 10.41 -3.19
N ASP A 55 -22.50 11.03 -3.97
CA ASP A 55 -22.63 11.15 -5.42
C ASP A 55 -21.79 10.13 -6.19
N PHE A 56 -21.19 9.16 -5.49
CA PHE A 56 -20.45 8.06 -6.08
C PHE A 56 -21.32 6.81 -6.21
N ASN A 57 -21.30 6.20 -7.39
CA ASN A 57 -21.98 4.95 -7.68
C ASN A 57 -20.97 3.86 -8.01
N LEU A 58 -21.22 2.65 -7.53
CA LEU A 58 -20.38 1.49 -7.83
C LEU A 58 -20.49 1.16 -9.33
N GLN A 59 -19.36 1.20 -10.03
CA GLN A 59 -19.27 0.79 -11.44
C GLN A 59 -18.83 -0.66 -11.58
N ASP A 60 -17.84 -1.07 -10.79
CA ASP A 60 -17.28 -2.43 -10.80
C ASP A 60 -16.97 -2.86 -9.37
N GLU A 61 -17.70 -3.87 -8.89
CA GLU A 61 -17.54 -4.42 -7.55
C GLU A 61 -16.21 -5.15 -7.35
N ILE A 62 -15.74 -5.85 -8.40
CA ILE A 62 -14.52 -6.67 -8.32
C ILE A 62 -13.29 -5.78 -8.22
N ALA A 63 -13.26 -4.68 -8.97
CA ALA A 63 -12.19 -3.70 -8.91
C ALA A 63 -12.38 -2.67 -7.77
N GLY A 64 -13.57 -2.61 -7.16
CA GLY A 64 -13.93 -1.59 -6.18
C GLY A 64 -13.98 -0.17 -6.78
N TYR A 65 -14.33 -0.05 -8.06
CA TYR A 65 -14.37 1.24 -8.75
C TYR A 65 -15.72 1.93 -8.57
N TYR A 66 -15.63 3.18 -8.11
CA TYR A 66 -16.76 4.09 -7.96
C TYR A 66 -16.60 5.29 -8.91
N ILE A 67 -17.70 5.74 -9.51
CA ILE A 67 -17.72 6.90 -10.40
C ILE A 67 -18.76 7.92 -9.94
N SER A 68 -18.52 9.18 -10.29
CA SER A 68 -19.51 10.26 -10.17
C SER A 68 -19.61 10.98 -11.52
N ASP A 69 -20.84 11.38 -11.89
CA ASP A 69 -21.14 12.22 -13.05
C ASP A 69 -21.15 13.72 -12.70
N LYS A 70 -20.89 14.06 -11.42
CA LYS A 70 -20.83 15.43 -10.91
C LYS A 70 -19.41 15.82 -10.53
N ASP A 71 -19.13 17.12 -10.59
CA ASP A 71 -17.86 17.66 -10.10
C ASP A 71 -17.68 17.40 -8.60
N GLN A 72 -16.58 16.74 -8.25
CA GLN A 72 -16.25 16.39 -6.87
C GLN A 72 -15.15 17.30 -6.31
N LYS A 73 -15.29 17.69 -5.05
CA LYS A 73 -14.26 18.41 -4.29
C LYS A 73 -13.87 17.58 -3.08
N PRO A 74 -12.57 17.45 -2.76
CA PRO A 74 -12.14 16.77 -1.55
C PRO A 74 -12.74 17.43 -0.32
N ILE A 75 -13.30 16.63 0.58
CA ILE A 75 -13.76 17.08 1.91
C ILE A 75 -12.63 17.07 2.93
N ASN A 76 -11.55 16.33 2.65
CA ASN A 76 -10.36 16.28 3.47
C ASN A 76 -9.10 16.09 2.62
N LYS A 77 -7.97 16.56 3.16
CA LYS A 77 -6.63 16.38 2.58
C LYS A 77 -5.66 16.03 3.70
N ILE A 78 -5.15 14.80 3.66
CA ILE A 78 -4.15 14.29 4.58
C ILE A 78 -2.79 14.29 3.87
N ILE A 79 -1.78 14.86 4.51
CA ILE A 79 -0.40 14.89 4.00
C ILE A 79 0.43 13.95 4.86
N ILE A 80 0.93 12.88 4.25
CA ILE A 80 1.82 11.91 4.89
C ILE A 80 3.23 12.20 4.39
N SER A 81 4.02 12.89 5.20
CA SER A 81 5.40 13.28 4.85
C SER A 81 6.43 12.18 5.11
N ASN A 82 6.09 11.17 5.92
CA ASN A 82 6.92 10.00 6.15
C ASN A 82 6.03 8.74 6.12
N ILE A 83 6.04 8.04 4.99
CA ILE A 83 5.20 6.87 4.78
C ILE A 83 5.63 5.67 5.66
N PHE A 84 6.91 5.58 6.02
CA PHE A 84 7.40 4.47 6.84
C PHE A 84 6.90 4.59 8.29
N ASP A 85 6.99 5.79 8.88
CA ASP A 85 6.44 6.04 10.22
C ASP A 85 4.94 5.77 10.24
N GLU A 86 4.21 6.21 9.21
CA GLU A 86 2.77 5.97 9.07
C GLU A 86 2.45 4.46 9.02
N ILE A 87 3.20 3.68 8.24
CA ILE A 87 3.02 2.22 8.17
C ILE A 87 3.32 1.57 9.53
N PHE A 88 4.40 1.95 10.20
CA PHE A 88 4.77 1.35 11.49
C PHE A 88 3.80 1.69 12.63
N ASN A 89 3.11 2.82 12.53
CA ASN A 89 2.09 3.22 13.51
C ASN A 89 0.72 2.54 13.28
N ARG A 90 0.46 2.06 12.06
CA ARG A 90 -0.76 1.29 11.72
C ARG A 90 -0.57 -0.15 12.18
N LYS A 91 -0.95 -0.43 13.41
CA LYS A 91 -1.03 -1.80 13.97
C LYS A 91 -2.10 -2.63 13.28
#